data_AF-A0A7W0Y4Q5-F1
#
_entry.id   AF-A0A7W0Y4Q5-F1
#
_cell.length_a   1.000
_cell.length_b   1.000
_cell.length_c   1.000
_cell.angle_alpha   90.00
_cell.angle_beta   90.00
_cell.angle_gamma   90.00
#
_symmetry.space_group_name_H-M   'P 1'
#
loop_
_entity.id
_entity.type
_entity.pdbx_description
1 polymer ?
#
loop_
_entity_poly.entity_id
_entity_poly.type
_entity_poly.pdbx_seq_one_letter_code
_entity_poly.pdbx_strand_id
1 'polypeptide(L)'
;MTLFRTLTIAALIGASTLSAFAEAPPAKPTAKPADEISAADAEKFIVFFNKFIDAIVLNKDNCPKMASSLNTVIDTNKDLIAKANDAKAAGKKLPKALEEKMMARVKEMMPAMQKCGTDKDVQAAIQRMDQKPAATPAKATPPAKK
;
A
#
# COMPACT_ATOMS: atom_id res chain seq x y z
N MET A 1 54.97 1.13 17.65
CA MET A 1 55.73 1.72 16.53
C MET A 1 54.71 1.95 15.42
N THR A 2 54.29 3.12 14.98
CA THR A 2 54.93 4.44 14.94
C THR A 2 53.85 5.43 14.46
N LEU A 3 53.54 6.42 15.32
CA LEU A 3 53.28 7.85 15.04
C LEU A 3 52.16 8.28 14.06
N PHE A 4 51.10 8.94 14.56
CA PHE A 4 50.95 10.40 14.79
C PHE A 4 50.95 11.24 13.50
N ARG A 5 49.87 11.99 13.27
CA ARG A 5 49.85 13.48 13.08
C ARG A 5 48.50 13.96 12.51
N THR A 6 47.67 14.56 13.37
CA THR A 6 47.40 16.02 13.48
C THR A 6 46.43 16.58 12.40
N LEU A 7 45.21 17.00 12.74
CA LEU A 7 44.78 18.23 13.45
C LEU A 7 44.35 19.31 12.46
N THR A 8 43.05 19.56 12.33
CA THR A 8 42.53 20.91 12.09
C THR A 8 41.13 21.03 12.69
N ILE A 9 41.10 21.65 13.87
CA ILE A 9 39.92 22.16 14.55
C ILE A 9 39.60 23.51 13.91
N ALA A 10 38.36 23.72 13.48
CA ALA A 10 37.81 25.06 13.27
C ALA A 10 36.47 25.14 14.02
N ALA A 11 36.57 25.53 15.29
CA ALA A 11 35.44 25.99 16.09
C ALA A 11 35.27 27.50 15.82
N LEU A 12 34.15 27.88 15.20
CA LEU A 12 33.68 29.26 15.16
C LEU A 12 32.39 29.32 15.97
N ILE A 13 32.53 29.82 17.20
CA ILE A 13 31.44 30.19 18.08
C ILE A 13 30.96 31.57 17.65
N GLY A 14 29.75 31.64 17.11
CA GLY A 14 29.01 32.89 16.90
C GLY A 14 27.69 32.81 17.66
N ALA A 15 27.70 33.29 18.90
CA ALA A 15 26.49 33.51 19.69
C ALA A 15 25.91 34.88 19.33
N SER A 16 24.72 34.91 18.76
CA SER A 16 23.83 36.08 18.74
C SER A 16 22.40 35.58 18.82
N THR A 17 21.67 36.15 19.77
CA THR A 17 20.38 35.74 20.30
C THR A 17 19.20 36.16 19.44
N LEU A 18 18.21 35.25 19.33
CA LEU A 18 16.74 35.47 19.28
C LEU A 18 16.15 36.38 18.18
N SER A 19 15.48 35.78 17.18
CA SER A 19 14.02 35.85 17.02
C SER A 19 13.55 35.19 15.71
N ALA A 20 12.36 34.59 15.81
CA ALA A 20 11.63 33.88 14.78
C ALA A 20 11.43 34.66 13.47
N PHE A 21 11.67 34.00 12.34
CA PHE A 21 10.82 33.87 11.14
C PHE A 21 11.55 32.81 10.27
N ALA A 22 11.00 31.60 10.18
CA ALA A 22 10.31 31.18 8.97
C ALA A 22 11.16 31.32 7.68
N GLU A 23 12.25 30.57 7.58
CA GLU A 23 12.87 30.31 6.27
C GLU A 23 12.97 28.79 6.09
N ALA A 24 11.83 28.23 5.71
CA ALA A 24 11.77 26.89 5.16
C ALA A 24 12.75 26.81 3.98
N PRO A 25 13.53 25.72 3.84
CA PRO A 25 14.28 25.48 2.61
C PRO A 25 13.28 25.61 1.44
N PRO A 26 13.68 26.19 0.30
CA PRO A 26 12.80 26.31 -0.85
C PRO A 26 12.26 24.92 -1.15
N ALA A 27 10.98 24.73 -0.85
CA ALA A 27 10.25 23.56 -1.25
C ALA A 27 10.44 23.52 -2.76
N LYS A 28 11.29 22.60 -3.24
CA LYS A 28 11.30 22.21 -4.64
C LYS A 28 9.83 22.11 -5.02
N PRO A 29 9.39 22.76 -6.11
CA PRO A 29 8.09 22.48 -6.66
C PRO A 29 8.04 20.97 -6.82
N THR A 30 7.34 20.29 -5.92
CA THR A 30 6.98 18.89 -6.07
C THR A 30 6.12 18.93 -7.30
N ALA A 31 6.75 18.66 -8.44
CA ALA A 31 6.11 18.52 -9.72
C ALA A 31 4.83 17.76 -9.47
N LYS A 32 3.68 18.41 -9.67
CA LYS A 32 2.37 17.74 -9.60
C LYS A 32 2.51 16.47 -10.44
N PRO A 33 2.39 15.28 -9.85
CA PRO A 33 2.46 14.09 -10.68
C PRO A 33 1.08 14.00 -11.31
N ALA A 34 0.97 14.45 -12.55
CA ALA A 34 -0.25 14.29 -13.35
C ALA A 34 -0.63 12.80 -13.52
N ASP A 35 0.34 11.91 -13.26
CA ASP A 35 0.23 10.46 -13.24
C ASP A 35 0.03 9.86 -11.83
N GLU A 36 -0.17 10.65 -10.78
CA GLU A 36 -0.56 10.11 -9.47
C GLU A 36 -2.08 10.08 -9.31
N ILE A 37 -2.57 9.09 -8.57
CA ILE A 37 -3.94 9.12 -8.06
C ILE A 37 -4.13 10.33 -7.14
N SER A 38 -5.35 10.88 -7.11
CA SER A 38 -5.70 11.98 -6.21
C SER A 38 -5.39 11.61 -4.76
N ALA A 39 -4.92 12.57 -3.96
CA ALA A 39 -4.63 12.37 -2.54
C ALA A 39 -5.83 11.77 -1.79
N ALA A 40 -7.05 12.19 -2.12
CA ALA A 40 -8.27 11.67 -1.50
C ALA A 40 -8.53 10.18 -1.85
N ASP A 41 -8.18 9.74 -3.06
CA ASP A 41 -8.32 8.33 -3.45
C ASP A 41 -7.18 7.49 -2.87
N ALA A 42 -5.97 8.06 -2.79
CA ALA A 42 -4.81 7.45 -2.14
C ALA A 42 -5.05 7.20 -0.64
N GLU A 43 -5.65 8.16 0.09
CA GLU A 43 -5.99 7.99 1.50
C GLU A 43 -7.03 6.89 1.71
N LYS A 44 -8.10 6.87 0.91
CA LYS A 44 -9.10 5.79 0.97
C LYS A 44 -8.46 4.44 0.66
N PHE A 45 -7.56 4.39 -0.32
CA PHE A 45 -6.84 3.18 -0.68
C PHE A 45 -5.94 2.68 0.46
N ILE A 46 -5.22 3.56 1.15
CA ILE A 46 -4.47 3.19 2.36
C ILE A 46 -5.40 2.61 3.43
N VAL A 47 -6.56 3.24 3.68
CA VAL A 47 -7.47 2.76 4.73
C VAL A 47 -8.01 1.37 4.38
N PHE A 48 -8.41 1.16 3.13
CA PHE A 48 -8.79 -0.15 2.62
C PHE A 48 -7.66 -1.17 2.76
N PHE A 49 -6.45 -0.80 2.33
CA PHE A 49 -5.28 -1.68 2.36
C PHE A 49 -4.88 -2.07 3.79
N ASN A 50 -4.93 -1.13 4.73
CA ASN A 50 -4.69 -1.41 6.13
C ASN A 50 -5.72 -2.40 6.69
N LYS A 51 -7.01 -2.21 6.40
CA LYS A 51 -8.07 -3.15 6.81
C LYS A 51 -7.90 -4.53 6.19
N PHE A 52 -7.50 -4.59 4.91
CA PHE A 52 -7.22 -5.84 4.23
C PHE A 52 -6.08 -6.61 4.92
N ILE A 53 -5.00 -5.91 5.26
CA ILE A 53 -3.86 -6.53 5.96
C ILE A 53 -4.20 -6.88 7.40
N ASP A 54 -4.94 -6.04 8.12
CA ASP A 54 -5.41 -6.37 9.47
C ASP A 54 -6.27 -7.64 9.45
N ALA A 55 -7.16 -7.79 8.46
CA ALA A 55 -7.94 -9.01 8.28
C ALA A 55 -7.06 -10.25 8.05
N ILE A 56 -5.95 -10.11 7.32
CA ILE A 56 -5.00 -11.21 7.10
C ILE A 56 -4.20 -11.53 8.36
N VAL A 57 -3.62 -10.52 9.01
CA VAL A 57 -2.77 -10.68 10.19
C VAL A 57 -3.58 -11.21 11.36
N LEU A 58 -4.82 -10.74 11.54
CA LEU A 58 -5.74 -11.21 12.59
C LEU A 58 -6.13 -12.68 12.40
N ASN A 59 -6.26 -13.14 11.15
CA ASN A 59 -6.69 -14.50 10.81
C ASN A 59 -5.55 -15.36 10.24
N LYS A 60 -4.28 -15.00 10.48
CA LYS A 60 -3.09 -15.66 9.91
C LYS A 60 -2.96 -17.16 10.20
N ASP A 61 -3.67 -17.63 11.24
CA ASP A 61 -3.69 -19.03 11.68
C ASP A 61 -5.00 -19.75 11.31
N ASN A 62 -5.95 -19.08 10.64
CA ASN A 62 -7.23 -19.63 10.23
C ASN A 62 -7.61 -19.16 8.82
N CYS A 63 -7.14 -19.90 7.81
CA CYS A 63 -7.30 -19.55 6.39
C CYS A 63 -8.77 -19.42 5.93
N PRO A 64 -9.71 -20.29 6.36
CA PRO A 64 -11.13 -20.10 6.05
C PRO A 64 -11.70 -18.77 6.57
N LYS A 65 -11.33 -18.40 7.81
CA LYS A 65 -11.77 -17.14 8.42
C LYS A 65 -11.09 -15.93 7.76
N MET A 66 -9.83 -16.08 7.35
CA MET A 66 -9.13 -15.09 6.54
C MET A 66 -9.86 -14.84 5.23
N ALA A 67 -10.17 -15.88 4.45
CA ALA A 67 -10.89 -15.76 3.19
C ALA A 67 -12.24 -15.05 3.37
N SER A 68 -13.02 -15.42 4.39
CA SER A 68 -14.30 -14.75 4.69
C SER A 68 -14.11 -13.26 5.04
N SER A 69 -13.10 -12.94 5.84
CA SER A 69 -12.77 -11.55 6.20
C SER A 69 -12.31 -10.75 4.98
N LEU A 70 -11.48 -11.35 4.12
CA LEU A 70 -11.04 -10.74 2.87
C LEU A 70 -12.22 -10.46 1.93
N ASN A 71 -13.13 -11.43 1.74
CA ASN A 71 -14.31 -11.23 0.92
C ASN A 71 -15.18 -10.08 1.46
N THR A 72 -15.40 -10.00 2.77
CA THR A 72 -16.13 -8.89 3.40
C THR A 72 -15.48 -7.53 3.11
N VAL A 73 -14.15 -7.44 3.26
CA VAL A 73 -13.39 -6.22 2.97
C VAL A 73 -13.49 -5.86 1.50
N ILE A 74 -13.37 -6.84 0.59
CA ILE A 74 -13.48 -6.63 -0.86
C ILE A 74 -14.89 -6.16 -1.23
N ASP A 75 -15.93 -6.86 -0.78
CA ASP A 75 -17.32 -6.55 -1.13
C ASP A 75 -17.73 -5.15 -0.64
N THR A 76 -17.24 -4.74 0.53
CA THR A 76 -17.48 -3.39 1.08
C THR A 76 -16.76 -2.29 0.27
N ASN A 77 -15.66 -2.62 -0.43
CA ASN A 77 -14.79 -1.64 -1.08
C ASN A 77 -14.70 -1.83 -2.61
N LYS A 78 -15.68 -2.49 -3.23
CA LYS A 78 -15.69 -2.80 -4.67
C LYS A 78 -15.48 -1.57 -5.57
N ASP A 79 -16.12 -0.45 -5.26
CA ASP A 79 -15.97 0.81 -6.02
C ASP A 79 -14.52 1.32 -5.99
N LEU A 80 -13.89 1.22 -4.82
CA LEU A 80 -12.51 1.64 -4.62
C LEU A 80 -11.53 0.71 -5.31
N ILE A 81 -11.76 -0.60 -5.29
CA ILE A 81 -10.96 -1.59 -6.02
C ILE A 81 -11.07 -1.33 -7.54
N ALA A 82 -12.28 -1.06 -8.04
CA ALA A 82 -12.48 -0.73 -9.45
C ALA A 82 -11.69 0.53 -9.86
N LYS A 83 -11.74 1.60 -9.05
CA LYS A 83 -10.96 2.82 -9.28
C LYS A 83 -9.45 2.59 -9.20
N ALA A 84 -8.99 1.77 -8.26
CA ALA A 84 -7.57 1.42 -8.13
C ALA A 84 -7.09 0.62 -9.35
N ASN A 85 -7.90 -0.32 -9.85
CA ASN A 85 -7.61 -1.07 -11.06
C ASN A 85 -7.60 -0.19 -12.31
N ASP A 86 -8.53 0.76 -12.41
CA ASP A 86 -8.57 1.73 -13.52
C ASP A 86 -7.33 2.65 -13.48
N ALA A 87 -6.95 3.12 -12.30
CA ALA A 87 -5.72 3.90 -12.11
C ALA A 87 -4.46 3.09 -12.47
N LYS A 88 -4.35 1.83 -12.04
CA LYS A 88 -3.26 0.91 -12.42
C LYS A 88 -3.22 0.68 -13.92
N ALA A 89 -4.37 0.48 -14.56
CA ALA A 89 -4.49 0.31 -16.01
C ALA A 89 -4.12 1.59 -16.79
N ALA A 90 -4.41 2.76 -16.21
CA ALA A 90 -4.01 4.06 -16.73
C ALA A 90 -2.51 4.37 -16.48
N GLY A 91 -1.75 3.44 -15.89
CA GLY A 91 -0.34 3.65 -15.57
C GLY A 91 -0.08 4.61 -14.42
N LYS A 92 -1.14 4.99 -13.68
CA LYS A 92 -1.00 5.88 -12.54
C LYS A 92 -0.28 5.20 -11.40
N LYS A 93 0.65 5.94 -10.79
CA LYS A 93 1.45 5.44 -9.67
C LYS A 93 0.88 5.93 -8.34
N LEU A 94 1.17 5.15 -7.31
CA LEU A 94 0.98 5.56 -5.95
C LEU A 94 2.10 6.55 -5.59
N PRO A 95 1.83 7.60 -4.80
CA PRO A 95 2.89 8.45 -4.26
C PRO A 95 3.91 7.59 -3.49
N LYS A 96 5.20 7.90 -3.59
CA LYS A 96 6.28 7.08 -2.96
C LYS A 96 6.06 6.83 -1.47
N ALA A 97 5.60 7.84 -0.74
CA ALA A 97 5.29 7.71 0.69
C ALA A 97 4.18 6.68 0.98
N LEU A 98 3.24 6.53 0.04
CA LEU A 98 2.18 5.52 0.08
C LEU A 98 2.74 4.14 -0.24
N GLU A 99 3.57 4.05 -1.27
CA GLU A 99 4.23 2.81 -1.70
C GLU A 99 5.08 2.21 -0.59
N GLU A 100 5.87 3.02 0.13
CA GLU A 100 6.66 2.56 1.28
C GLU A 100 5.78 2.02 2.41
N LYS A 101 4.68 2.71 2.74
CA LYS A 101 3.71 2.23 3.74
C LYS A 101 3.07 0.92 3.30
N MET A 102 2.71 0.81 2.02
CA MET A 102 2.15 -0.43 1.50
C MET A 102 3.15 -1.57 1.61
N MET A 103 4.40 -1.37 1.15
CA MET A 103 5.46 -2.37 1.23
C MET A 103 5.77 -2.80 2.67
N ALA A 104 5.75 -1.87 3.63
CA ALA A 104 5.91 -2.19 5.05
C ALA A 104 4.80 -3.13 5.54
N ARG A 105 3.54 -2.83 5.21
CA ARG A 105 2.39 -3.66 5.60
C ARG A 105 2.36 -4.98 4.83
N VAL A 106 2.75 -5.02 3.55
CA VAL A 106 2.89 -6.27 2.78
C VAL A 106 3.85 -7.22 3.50
N LYS A 107 4.96 -6.72 4.06
CA LYS A 107 5.89 -7.58 4.81
C LYS A 107 5.23 -8.23 6.03
N GLU A 108 4.31 -7.54 6.70
CA GLU A 108 3.53 -8.11 7.81
C GLU A 108 2.52 -9.17 7.34
N MET A 109 2.01 -9.00 6.12
CA MET A 109 1.10 -9.94 5.47
C MET A 109 1.82 -11.23 5.01
N MET A 110 3.10 -11.15 4.63
CA MET A 110 3.87 -12.29 4.09
C MET A 110 3.77 -13.58 4.90
N PRO A 111 4.00 -13.63 6.22
CA PRO A 111 3.91 -14.89 6.97
C PRO A 111 2.51 -15.51 6.95
N ALA A 112 1.46 -14.68 6.93
CA ALA A 112 0.09 -15.15 6.83
C ALA A 112 -0.22 -15.68 5.42
N MET A 113 0.31 -15.04 4.37
CA MET A 113 0.21 -15.54 2.99
C MET A 113 1.09 -16.77 2.73
N GLN A 114 2.20 -16.95 3.42
CA GLN A 114 2.97 -18.20 3.35
C GLN A 114 2.18 -19.38 3.93
N LYS A 115 1.38 -19.13 4.98
CA LYS A 115 0.52 -20.15 5.59
C LYS A 115 -0.76 -20.41 4.78
N CYS A 116 -1.44 -19.34 4.37
CA CYS A 116 -2.78 -19.42 3.80
C CYS A 116 -2.83 -19.14 2.29
N GLY A 117 -1.72 -18.82 1.65
CA GLY A 117 -1.68 -18.49 0.22
C GLY A 117 -1.90 -19.69 -0.70
N THR A 118 -1.83 -20.93 -0.17
CA THR A 118 -2.20 -22.15 -0.90
C THR A 118 -3.67 -22.52 -0.72
N ASP A 119 -4.39 -21.83 0.16
CA ASP A 119 -5.81 -22.03 0.37
C ASP A 119 -6.62 -21.47 -0.81
N LYS A 120 -7.53 -22.29 -1.34
CA LYS A 120 -8.29 -21.93 -2.55
C LYS A 120 -9.21 -20.74 -2.33
N ASP A 121 -9.78 -20.59 -1.13
CA ASP A 121 -10.71 -19.50 -0.82
C ASP A 121 -9.96 -18.19 -0.63
N VAL A 122 -8.76 -18.23 -0.03
CA VAL A 122 -7.87 -17.07 0.05
C VAL A 122 -7.38 -16.65 -1.33
N GLN A 123 -6.95 -17.60 -2.18
CA GLN A 123 -6.56 -17.30 -3.56
C GLN A 123 -7.72 -16.70 -4.36
N ALA A 124 -8.92 -17.26 -4.24
CA ALA A 124 -10.10 -16.72 -4.91
C ALA A 124 -10.42 -15.30 -4.44
N ALA A 125 -10.31 -15.00 -3.14
CA ALA A 125 -10.49 -13.66 -2.61
C ALA A 125 -9.46 -12.68 -3.20
N ILE A 126 -8.18 -13.05 -3.23
CA ILE A 126 -7.12 -12.20 -3.80
C ILE A 126 -7.33 -11.98 -5.30
N GLN A 127 -7.68 -13.02 -6.05
CA GLN A 127 -7.96 -12.90 -7.49
C GLN A 127 -9.11 -11.93 -7.79
N ARG A 128 -10.11 -11.82 -6.90
CA ARG A 128 -11.21 -10.84 -7.07
C ARG A 128 -10.74 -9.39 -7.01
N MET A 129 -9.59 -9.10 -6.40
CA MET A 129 -9.02 -7.75 -6.39
C MET A 129 -8.30 -7.41 -7.69
N ASP A 130 -7.59 -8.38 -8.30
CA ASP A 130 -6.82 -8.15 -9.54
C ASP A 130 -7.71 -8.28 -10.80
N GLN A 131 -8.86 -8.94 -10.67
CA GLN A 131 -9.89 -8.86 -11.69
C GLN A 131 -10.38 -7.42 -11.80
N LYS A 132 -9.96 -6.73 -12.88
CA LYS A 132 -10.75 -5.65 -13.48
C LYS A 132 -12.19 -6.16 -13.48
N PRO A 133 -13.18 -5.46 -12.89
CA PRO A 133 -14.54 -5.97 -12.85
C PRO A 133 -14.94 -6.29 -14.28
N ALA A 134 -14.92 -7.57 -14.63
CA ALA A 134 -15.54 -8.04 -15.83
C ALA A 134 -16.99 -7.64 -15.64
N ALA A 135 -17.54 -6.92 -16.62
CA ALA A 135 -18.98 -6.78 -16.73
C ALA A 135 -19.59 -8.15 -16.37
N THR A 136 -20.40 -8.13 -15.31
CA THR A 136 -21.13 -9.23 -14.69
C THR A 136 -21.07 -10.56 -15.47
N PRO A 137 -20.61 -11.68 -14.88
CA PRO A 137 -20.84 -12.98 -15.50
C PRO A 137 -22.36 -13.20 -15.50
N ALA A 138 -22.98 -12.95 -16.65
CA ALA A 138 -24.34 -13.41 -16.91
C ALA A 138 -24.35 -14.93 -16.70
N LYS A 139 -25.12 -15.37 -15.70
CA LYS A 139 -25.60 -16.73 -15.45
C LYS A 139 -24.77 -17.86 -16.09
N ALA A 140 -23.94 -18.51 -15.28
CA ALA A 140 -23.51 -19.87 -15.56
C ALA A 140 -24.75 -20.76 -15.80
N THR A 141 -24.96 -21.16 -17.04
CA THR A 141 -25.91 -22.22 -17.40
C THR A 141 -25.25 -23.56 -17.05
N PRO A 142 -25.91 -24.47 -16.31
CA PRO A 142 -25.29 -25.72 -15.88
C PRO A 142 -24.93 -26.62 -17.08
N PRO A 143 -23.81 -27.36 -17.03
CA PRO A 143 -23.43 -28.25 -18.12
C PRO A 143 -24.41 -29.42 -18.23
N ALA A 144 -24.99 -29.58 -19.42
CA ALA A 144 -25.80 -30.74 -19.78
C ALA A 144 -24.91 -31.99 -19.80
N LYS A 145 -25.34 -33.02 -19.03
CA LYS A 145 -24.76 -34.37 -19.05
C LYS A 145 -24.89 -34.96 -20.46
N LYS A 146 -23.84 -35.64 -20.92
CA LYS A 146 -23.93 -36.69 -21.93
C LYS A 146 -23.57 -38.02 -21.29
#